data_AF-A0A1F1L1I0-F1
#
_entry.id   AF-A0A1F1L1I0-F1
#
_cell.length_a   1.000
_cell.length_b   1.000
_cell.length_c   1.000
_cell.angle_alpha   90.00
_cell.angle_beta   90.00
_cell.angle_gamma   90.00
#
_symmetry.space_group_name_H-M   'P 1'
#
loop_
_entity.id
_entity.type
_entity.pdbx_description
1 polymer ?
#
loop_
_entity_poly.entity_id
_entity_poly.type
_entity_poly.pdbx_seq_one_letter_code
_entity_poly.pdbx_strand_id
1 'polypeptide(L)'
;MRVKNKKTYYLKKKTIVTDDEGGKYPGYSDSIEIKANIWPASGKLQAEIYGERLKYILNMLYDGDVELNEGNGICVYVDKVNDPDYKIISIKHFSHLTIELEKIQQ
;
A
#
# COMPACT_ATOMS: atom_id res chain seq x y z
N MET A 1 -2.85 20.26 4.56
CA MET A 1 -2.14 20.61 3.31
C MET A 1 -2.56 19.61 2.24
N ARG A 2 -2.76 20.02 0.99
CA ARG A 2 -3.27 19.12 -0.08
C ARG A 2 -2.13 18.49 -0.87
N VAL A 3 -2.19 17.19 -1.10
CA VAL A 3 -1.25 16.47 -1.97
C VAL A 3 -1.54 16.81 -3.45
N LYS A 4 -0.48 17.05 -4.24
CA LYS A 4 -0.56 17.33 -5.68
C LYS A 4 -0.35 16.05 -6.51
N ASN A 5 -0.74 16.06 -7.79
CA ASN A 5 -0.53 14.96 -8.75
C ASN A 5 -1.14 13.60 -8.32
N LYS A 6 -2.33 13.64 -7.72
CA LYS A 6 -3.03 12.43 -7.29
C LYS A 6 -3.59 11.67 -8.47
N LYS A 7 -3.46 10.35 -8.43
CA LYS A 7 -4.15 9.38 -9.30
C LYS A 7 -5.08 8.52 -8.46
N THR A 8 -6.05 7.91 -9.12
CA THR A 8 -6.95 6.94 -8.51
C THR A 8 -6.25 5.59 -8.38
N TYR A 9 -6.32 5.01 -7.18
CA TYR A 9 -5.85 3.67 -6.85
C TYR A 9 -6.90 2.96 -6.00
N TYR A 10 -6.72 1.67 -5.78
CA TYR A 10 -7.67 0.87 -4.99
C TYR A 10 -6.98 0.26 -3.77
N LEU A 11 -7.46 0.63 -2.60
CA LEU A 11 -7.09 0.03 -1.33
C LEU A 11 -7.90 -1.24 -1.09
N LYS A 12 -7.25 -2.29 -0.61
CA LYS A 12 -7.90 -3.46 -0.05
C LYS A 12 -7.43 -3.69 1.37
N LYS A 13 -8.36 -3.71 2.32
CA LYS A 13 -8.04 -3.94 3.73
C LYS A 13 -7.62 -5.40 3.90
N LYS A 14 -6.55 -5.64 4.65
CA LYS A 14 -6.15 -7.00 5.00
C LYS A 14 -7.21 -7.61 5.91
N THR A 15 -7.75 -8.76 5.53
CA THR A 15 -8.70 -9.53 6.32
C THR A 15 -8.08 -10.86 6.71
N ILE A 16 -8.55 -11.44 7.82
CA ILE A 16 -8.21 -12.80 8.21
C ILE A 16 -9.46 -13.61 7.93
N VAL A 17 -9.40 -14.47 6.91
CA VAL A 17 -10.48 -15.41 6.60
C VAL A 17 -10.29 -16.61 7.51
N THR A 18 -11.28 -16.89 8.35
CA THR A 18 -11.31 -18.08 9.20
C THR A 18 -12.12 -19.15 8.47
N ASP A 19 -11.53 -20.31 8.23
CA ASP A 19 -12.26 -21.48 7.71
C ASP A 19 -13.04 -22.19 8.84
N ASP A 20 -13.88 -23.15 8.46
CA ASP A 20 -14.70 -23.96 9.37
C ASP A 20 -13.86 -24.86 10.32
N GLU A 21 -12.57 -25.04 10.03
CA GLU A 21 -11.60 -25.82 10.80
C GLU A 21 -10.70 -24.94 11.69
N GLY A 22 -10.92 -23.62 11.70
CA GLY A 22 -10.14 -22.64 12.47
C GLY A 22 -8.83 -22.18 11.81
N GLY A 23 -8.55 -22.58 10.58
CA GLY A 23 -7.45 -22.07 9.76
C GLY A 23 -7.66 -20.61 9.39
N LYS A 24 -6.61 -19.80 9.57
CA LYS A 24 -6.61 -18.36 9.32
C LYS A 24 -5.80 -18.06 8.07
N TYR A 25 -6.47 -17.67 6.98
CA TYR A 25 -5.81 -17.28 5.74
C TYR A 25 -5.76 -15.75 5.60
N PRO A 26 -4.63 -15.20 5.13
CA PRO A 26 -4.55 -13.79 4.77
C PRO A 26 -5.39 -13.55 3.51
N GLY A 27 -6.43 -12.73 3.64
CA GLY A 27 -7.27 -12.27 2.55
C GLY A 27 -7.27 -10.76 2.41
N TYR A 28 -7.98 -10.27 1.39
CA TYR A 28 -8.20 -8.86 1.15
C TYR A 28 -9.70 -8.58 1.03
N SER A 29 -10.13 -7.42 1.56
CA SER A 29 -11.51 -6.96 1.47
C SER A 29 -11.87 -6.49 0.05
N ASP A 30 -13.11 -6.01 -0.08
CA ASP A 30 -13.53 -5.25 -1.24
C ASP A 30 -12.67 -3.99 -1.45
N SER A 31 -12.74 -3.47 -2.67
CA SER A 31 -11.85 -2.43 -3.20
C SER A 31 -12.36 -1.04 -2.84
N ILE A 32 -11.58 -0.27 -2.11
CA ILE A 32 -11.90 1.11 -1.74
C ILE A 32 -11.13 2.06 -2.65
N GLU A 33 -11.85 2.89 -3.39
CA GLU A 33 -11.22 3.91 -4.24
C GLU A 33 -10.52 4.97 -3.37
N ILE A 34 -9.25 5.22 -3.64
CA ILE A 34 -8.45 6.27 -3.00
C ILE A 34 -7.76 7.14 -4.05
N LYS A 35 -7.48 8.40 -3.69
CA LYS A 35 -6.67 9.31 -4.50
C LYS A 35 -5.35 9.58 -3.79
N ALA A 36 -4.25 9.16 -4.39
CA ALA A 36 -2.92 9.28 -3.81
C ALA A 36 -1.88 9.65 -4.87
N ASN A 37 -0.72 10.13 -4.46
CA ASN A 37 0.43 10.28 -5.35
C ASN A 37 1.43 9.15 -5.03
N ILE A 38 1.76 8.31 -6.01
CA ILE A 38 2.63 7.13 -5.84
C ILE A 38 3.79 7.23 -6.82
N TRP A 39 5.02 6.97 -6.35
CA TRP A 39 6.23 6.98 -7.17
C TRP A 39 7.32 6.04 -6.64
N PRO A 40 8.30 5.62 -7.47
CA PRO A 40 9.39 4.74 -7.04
C PRO A 40 10.28 5.34 -5.94
N ALA A 41 10.70 4.50 -4.99
CA ALA A 41 11.69 4.86 -4.00
C ALA A 41 13.06 5.14 -4.65
N SER A 42 13.70 6.25 -4.27
CA SER A 42 14.93 6.73 -4.94
C SER A 42 15.92 7.47 -4.01
N GLY A 43 15.72 7.45 -2.69
CA GLY A 43 16.61 8.14 -1.74
C GLY A 43 17.80 7.30 -1.29
N LYS A 44 18.95 7.94 -1.03
CA LYS A 44 20.15 7.29 -0.46
C LYS A 44 19.82 6.50 0.81
N LEU A 45 19.09 7.12 1.74
CA LEU A 45 18.63 6.47 2.97
C LEU A 45 17.79 5.21 2.69
N GLN A 46 16.85 5.28 1.75
CA GLN A 46 16.03 4.12 1.40
C GLN A 46 16.86 3.04 0.69
N ALA A 47 17.86 3.41 -0.11
CA ALA A 47 18.79 2.47 -0.72
C ALA A 47 19.64 1.74 0.33
N GLU A 48 20.08 2.44 1.38
CA GLU A 48 20.80 1.84 2.51
C GLU A 48 19.90 0.90 3.33
N ILE A 49 18.63 1.27 3.55
CA ILE A 49 17.66 0.48 4.33
C ILE A 49 17.20 -0.77 3.55
N TYR A 50 16.80 -0.61 2.30
CA TYR A 50 16.13 -1.66 1.53
C TYR A 50 17.08 -2.42 0.60
N GLY A 51 18.27 -1.88 0.28
CA GLY A 51 19.24 -2.52 -0.60
C GLY A 51 18.61 -2.93 -1.94
N GLU A 52 18.74 -4.21 -2.29
CA GLU A 52 18.18 -4.77 -3.53
C GLU A 52 16.65 -4.71 -3.57
N ARG A 53 15.96 -4.67 -2.43
CA ARG A 53 14.50 -4.56 -2.38
C ARG A 53 14.01 -3.19 -2.80
N LEU A 54 14.86 -2.16 -2.85
CA LEU A 54 14.47 -0.80 -3.24
C LEU A 54 13.71 -0.77 -4.56
N LYS A 55 14.07 -1.65 -5.51
CA LYS A 55 13.40 -1.79 -6.82
C LYS A 55 11.91 -2.15 -6.73
N TYR A 56 11.48 -2.66 -5.58
CA TYR A 56 10.11 -3.07 -5.28
C TYR A 56 9.40 -2.14 -4.28
N ILE A 57 10.05 -1.03 -3.88
CA ILE A 57 9.47 -0.06 -2.95
C ILE A 57 8.91 1.14 -3.71
N LEU A 58 7.68 1.53 -3.37
CA LEU A 58 7.07 2.78 -3.80
C LEU A 58 6.79 3.67 -2.59
N ASN A 59 6.93 4.98 -2.78
CA ASN A 59 6.45 5.98 -1.84
C ASN A 59 5.05 6.41 -2.25
N MET A 60 4.17 6.61 -1.26
CA MET A 60 2.82 7.08 -1.43
C MET A 60 2.57 8.29 -0.52
N LEU A 61 2.03 9.37 -1.10
CA LEU A 61 1.47 10.48 -0.35
C LEU A 61 -0.05 10.42 -0.36
N TYR A 62 -0.62 10.51 0.84
CA TYR A 62 -2.04 10.44 1.06
C TYR A 62 -2.53 11.54 2.02
N ASP A 63 -3.62 12.18 1.65
CA ASP A 63 -4.30 13.25 2.40
C ASP A 63 -5.83 13.07 2.43
N GLY A 64 -6.31 11.84 2.18
CA GLY A 64 -7.74 11.52 2.28
C GLY A 64 -8.12 10.94 3.64
N ASP A 65 -9.41 10.63 3.78
CA ASP A 65 -10.03 10.23 5.05
C ASP A 65 -10.14 8.71 5.23
N VAL A 66 -9.72 7.91 4.24
CA VAL A 66 -9.76 6.45 4.34
C VAL A 66 -8.65 5.99 5.27
N GLU A 67 -9.02 5.23 6.29
CA GLU A 67 -8.06 4.64 7.22
C GLU A 67 -7.18 3.59 6.52
N LEU A 68 -5.87 3.76 6.67
CA LEU A 68 -4.83 2.90 6.10
C LEU A 68 -4.10 2.21 7.25
N ASN A 69 -3.92 0.89 7.12
CA ASN A 69 -3.19 0.08 8.10
C ASN A 69 -2.06 -0.70 7.43
N GLU A 70 -0.99 -0.96 8.18
CA GLU A 70 0.10 -1.81 7.71
C GLU A 70 -0.42 -3.21 7.29
N GLY A 71 0.11 -3.71 6.19
CA GLY A 71 -0.35 -4.95 5.55
C GLY A 71 -1.60 -4.80 4.69
N ASN A 72 -2.29 -3.65 4.67
CA ASN A 72 -3.31 -3.40 3.65
C ASN A 72 -2.68 -3.43 2.26
N GLY A 73 -3.44 -3.92 1.29
CA GLY A 73 -3.01 -4.03 -0.09
C GLY A 73 -3.42 -2.79 -0.89
N ILE A 74 -2.59 -2.41 -1.85
CA ILE A 74 -2.86 -1.35 -2.81
C ILE A 74 -2.73 -1.94 -4.22
N CYS A 75 -3.77 -1.77 -5.02
CA CYS A 75 -3.74 -2.04 -6.45
C CYS A 75 -3.13 -0.82 -7.15
N VAL A 76 -1.83 -0.86 -7.42
CA VAL A 76 -1.07 0.22 -8.06
C VAL A 76 -1.08 0.05 -9.57
N TYR A 77 -0.79 -1.16 -10.06
CA TYR A 77 -0.73 -1.47 -11.49
C TYR A 77 -1.72 -2.55 -11.93
N VAL A 78 -2.57 -3.02 -11.02
CA VAL A 78 -3.62 -4.02 -11.28
C VAL A 78 -5.01 -3.42 -11.13
N ASP A 79 -5.99 -4.02 -11.81
CA ASP A 79 -7.39 -3.59 -11.70
C ASP A 79 -7.96 -3.91 -10.31
N LYS A 80 -8.96 -3.14 -9.87
CA LYS A 80 -9.64 -3.30 -8.58
C LYS A 80 -10.16 -4.73 -8.33
N VAL A 81 -10.50 -5.47 -9.38
CA VAL A 81 -11.00 -6.84 -9.22
C VAL A 81 -9.93 -7.84 -8.80
N ASN A 82 -8.65 -7.55 -9.07
CA ASN A 82 -7.53 -8.46 -8.79
C ASN A 82 -6.98 -8.30 -7.38
N ASP A 83 -6.21 -9.29 -6.92
CA ASP A 83 -5.41 -9.13 -5.71
C ASP A 83 -4.43 -7.96 -5.84
N PRO A 84 -4.16 -7.24 -4.73
CA PRO A 84 -3.28 -6.09 -4.75
C PRO A 84 -1.85 -6.50 -5.09
N ASP A 85 -1.14 -5.67 -5.86
CA ASP A 85 0.24 -5.90 -6.26
C ASP A 85 1.26 -5.28 -5.29
N TYR A 86 0.80 -4.40 -4.39
CA TYR A 86 1.61 -3.80 -3.32
C TYR A 86 0.93 -3.94 -1.96
N LYS A 87 1.71 -3.93 -0.89
CA LYS A 87 1.24 -3.85 0.49
C LYS A 87 1.86 -2.65 1.21
N ILE A 88 1.13 -2.07 2.17
CA ILE A 88 1.65 -1.05 3.07
C ILE A 88 2.64 -1.69 4.04
N ILE A 89 3.88 -1.17 4.08
CA ILE A 89 4.93 -1.64 5.01
C ILE A 89 5.34 -0.59 6.05
N SER A 90 4.96 0.68 5.86
CA SER A 90 5.19 1.73 6.84
C SER A 90 4.26 2.91 6.58
N ILE A 91 3.75 3.52 7.66
CA ILE A 91 2.94 4.75 7.62
C ILE A 91 3.60 5.79 8.53
N LYS A 92 4.05 6.89 7.95
CA LYS A 92 4.70 8.00 8.68
C LYS A 92 3.75 9.19 8.73
N HIS A 93 3.41 9.59 9.94
CA HIS A 93 2.47 10.67 10.21
C HIS A 93 3.22 12.00 10.34
N PHE A 94 3.22 12.80 9.27
CA PHE A 94 3.71 14.18 9.28
C PHE A 94 2.53 15.14 9.03
N SER A 95 2.75 16.26 8.33
CA SER A 95 1.66 17.13 7.87
C SER A 95 0.77 16.49 6.78
N HIS A 96 1.27 15.42 6.16
CA HIS A 96 0.59 14.49 5.26
C HIS A 96 1.04 13.07 5.63
N LEU A 97 0.28 12.07 5.20
CA LEU A 97 0.69 10.68 5.38
C LEU A 97 1.70 10.34 4.29
N THR A 98 2.91 9.99 4.72
CA THR A 98 3.96 9.43 3.85
C THR A 98 4.04 7.94 4.11
N ILE A 99 3.76 7.15 3.09
CA ILE A 99 3.55 5.72 3.21
C ILE A 99 4.53 5.01 2.30
N GLU A 100 5.14 3.95 2.80
CA GLU A 100 6.03 3.08 2.03
C GLU A 100 5.26 1.81 1.66
N LEU A 101 5.25 1.50 0.38
CA LEU A 101 4.61 0.33 -0.21
C LEU A 101 5.69 -0.64 -0.70
N GLU A 102 5.47 -1.93 -0.52
CA GLU A 102 6.33 -2.97 -1.08
C GLU A 102 5.54 -3.88 -2.01
N LYS A 103 6.13 -4.25 -3.14
CA LYS A 103 5.53 -5.21 -4.08
C LYS A 103 5.32 -6.56 -3.39
N ILE A 104 4.12 -7.11 -3.53
CA ILE A 104 3.82 -8.46 -3.05
C ILE A 104 4.51 -9.45 -3.99
N GLN A 105 5.47 -10.20 -3.45
CA GLN A 105 6.09 -11.31 -4.18
C GLN A 105 5.14 -12.50 -4.08
N GLN A 106 4.64 -12.97 -5.24
CA GLN A 106 3.88 -14.21 -5.36
C GLN A 106 4.81 -15.41 -5.31
#